data_AF-A0A2P6QWI5-F1
#
_entry.id   AF-A0A2P6QWI5-F1
#
_cell.length_a   1.000
_cell.length_b   1.000
_cell.length_c   1.000
_cell.angle_alpha   90.00
_cell.angle_beta   90.00
_cell.angle_gamma   90.00
#
_symmetry.space_group_name_H-M   'P 1'
#
loop_
_entity.id
_entity.type
_entity.pdbx_description
1 polymer ?
#
loop_
_entity_poly.entity_id
_entity_poly.type
_entity_poly.pdbx_seq_one_letter_code
_entity_poly.pdbx_strand_id
1 'polypeptide(L)'
;MSLPWVKRYVNKSFGTVFANFRYKLKKHFEQFSTKEEALENKHKDVKTEEEWAFLCTYFSSEDFQIVSEKNSINRSHLKYHHKAGSKSFMSHQEQIVSYLYSFIN
;
A
#
# COMPACT_ATOMS: atom_id res chain seq x y z
N MET A 1 -25.19 10.63 13.13
CA MET A 1 -24.80 9.49 12.26
C MET A 1 -23.49 9.83 11.57
N SER A 2 -22.46 8.99 11.67
CA SER A 2 -21.22 9.21 10.90
C SER A 2 -21.49 8.94 9.41
N LEU A 3 -21.17 9.90 8.55
CA LEU A 3 -21.34 9.76 7.11
C LEU A 3 -20.50 8.58 6.58
N PRO A 4 -21.09 7.61 5.84
CA PRO A 4 -20.39 6.41 5.39
C PRO A 4 -19.10 6.70 4.61
N TRP A 5 -19.07 7.78 3.81
CA TRP A 5 -17.87 8.16 3.06
C TRP A 5 -16.75 8.67 3.95
N VAL A 6 -17.06 9.33 5.08
CA VAL A 6 -16.06 9.78 6.06
C VAL A 6 -15.41 8.57 6.71
N LYS A 7 -16.21 7.60 7.16
CA LYS A 7 -15.68 6.33 7.71
C LYS A 7 -14.78 5.61 6.71
N ARG A 8 -15.21 5.50 5.45
CA ARG A 8 -14.43 4.89 4.38
C ARG A 8 -13.11 5.64 4.13
N TYR A 9 -13.15 6.96 4.07
CA TYR A 9 -11.96 7.78 3.87
C TYR A 9 -10.96 7.60 5.01
N VAL A 10 -11.43 7.71 6.26
CA VAL A 10 -10.62 7.55 7.46
C VAL A 10 -9.95 6.17 7.50
N ASN A 11 -10.70 5.10 7.27
CA ASN A 11 -10.14 3.74 7.22
C ASN A 11 -9.12 3.57 6.10
N LYS A 12 -9.36 4.14 4.91
CA LYS A 12 -8.41 4.12 3.80
C LYS A 12 -7.12 4.84 4.17
N SER A 13 -7.22 6.03 4.77
CA SER A 13 -6.06 6.82 5.18
C SER A 13 -5.22 6.07 6.22
N PHE A 14 -5.85 5.50 7.25
CA PHE A 14 -5.14 4.68 8.24
C PHE A 14 -4.49 3.45 7.61
N GLY A 15 -5.20 2.76 6.72
CA GLY A 15 -4.65 1.61 5.99
C GLY A 15 -3.43 1.97 5.15
N THR A 16 -3.47 3.11 4.44
CA THR A 16 -2.32 3.61 3.67
C THR A 16 -1.12 3.96 4.56
N VAL A 17 -1.36 4.66 5.67
CA VAL A 17 -0.29 5.01 6.64
C VAL A 17 0.35 3.74 7.19
N PHE A 18 -0.45 2.75 7.59
CA PHE A 18 0.04 1.49 8.12
C PHE A 18 0.80 0.67 7.07
N ALA A 19 0.31 0.59 5.83
CA ALA A 19 1.01 -0.10 4.74
C ALA A 19 2.37 0.54 4.45
N ASN A 20 2.43 1.88 4.41
CA ASN A 20 3.68 2.61 4.22
C ASN A 20 4.65 2.40 5.38
N PHE A 21 4.15 2.34 6.61
CA PHE A 21 4.96 2.02 7.78
C PHE A 21 5.56 0.62 7.67
N ARG A 22 4.74 -0.42 7.41
CA ARG A 22 5.23 -1.79 7.20
C ARG A 22 6.23 -1.91 6.06
N TYR A 23 6.03 -1.16 4.98
CA TYR A 23 6.98 -1.11 3.86
C TYR A 23 8.35 -0.60 4.30
N LYS A 24 8.41 0.47 5.11
CA LYS A 24 9.69 0.99 5.66
C LYS A 24 10.38 -0.06 6.52
N LEU A 25 9.63 -0.75 7.38
CA LEU A 25 10.17 -1.80 8.24
C LEU A 25 10.74 -2.97 7.43
N LYS A 26 10.03 -3.39 6.37
CA LYS A 26 10.53 -4.42 5.44
C LYS A 26 11.78 -3.97 4.71
N LYS A 27 11.84 -2.71 4.26
CA LYS A 27 13.02 -2.11 3.62
C LYS A 27 14.24 -2.11 4.53
N HIS A 28 14.05 -1.87 5.83
CA HIS A 28 15.10 -1.98 6.84
C HIS A 28 15.54 -3.42 7.03
N PHE A 29 14.59 -4.35 7.18
CA PHE A 29 14.86 -5.78 7.30
C PHE A 29 15.71 -6.33 6.14
N GLU A 30 15.45 -5.91 4.90
CA GLU A 30 16.20 -6.32 3.70
C GLU A 30 17.65 -5.79 3.62
N GLN A 31 18.07 -4.91 4.53
CA GLN A 31 19.45 -4.44 4.56
C GLN A 31 20.40 -5.49 5.14
N PHE A 32 19.85 -6.47 5.87
CA PHE A 32 20.61 -7.52 6.54
C PHE A 32 20.57 -8.80 5.72
N SER A 33 21.66 -9.57 5.78
CA SER A 33 21.77 -10.79 4.99
C SER A 33 21.04 -11.96 5.63
N THR A 34 20.97 -11.98 6.96
CA THR A 34 20.36 -13.05 7.75
C THR A 34 19.27 -12.52 8.66
N LYS A 35 18.34 -13.41 9.04
CA LYS A 35 17.26 -13.08 9.97
C LYS A 35 17.83 -12.73 11.35
N GLU A 36 18.87 -13.44 11.77
CA GLU A 36 19.55 -13.27 13.06
C GLU A 36 20.17 -11.88 13.16
N GLU A 37 20.88 -11.45 12.10
CA GLU A 37 21.43 -10.09 12.02
C GLU A 37 20.32 -9.03 12.06
N ALA A 38 19.21 -9.27 11.35
CA ALA A 38 18.06 -8.37 11.38
C ALA A 38 17.42 -8.29 12.78
N LEU A 39 17.35 -9.39 13.53
CA LEU A 39 16.79 -9.44 14.89
C LEU A 39 17.59 -8.58 15.87
N GLU A 40 18.92 -8.59 15.76
CA GLU A 40 19.80 -7.75 16.59
C GLU A 40 19.69 -6.26 16.24
N ASN A 41 19.26 -5.93 15.02
CA ASN A 41 19.20 -4.58 14.49
C ASN A 41 17.76 -4.04 14.39
N LYS A 42 17.09 -3.84 15.53
CA LYS A 42 15.73 -3.30 15.59
C LYS A 42 15.61 -1.93 14.91
N HIS A 43 14.55 -1.77 14.11
CA HIS A 43 14.19 -0.47 13.57
C HIS A 43 13.68 0.49 14.67
N LYS A 44 14.21 1.71 14.71
CA LYS A 44 13.93 2.75 15.72
C LYS A 44 12.44 3.08 15.96
N ASP A 45 11.61 2.94 14.92
CA ASP A 45 10.18 3.27 14.98
C ASP A 45 9.33 2.11 15.56
N VAL A 46 9.94 0.94 15.84
CA VAL A 46 9.27 -0.20 16.48
C VAL A 46 9.45 -0.12 17.99
N LYS A 47 8.34 -0.26 18.74
CA LYS A 47 8.35 0.05 20.17
C LYS A 47 9.07 -1.02 20.96
N THR A 48 8.76 -2.29 20.72
CA THR A 48 9.31 -3.41 21.50
C THR A 48 10.13 -4.37 20.64
N GLU A 49 11.01 -5.13 21.29
CA GLU A 49 11.81 -6.15 20.60
C GLU A 49 10.93 -7.31 20.15
N GLU A 50 9.87 -7.65 20.90
CA GLU A 50 8.94 -8.70 20.55
C GLU A 50 8.14 -8.36 19.28
N GLU A 51 7.73 -7.09 19.13
CA GLU A 51 7.09 -6.60 17.90
C GLU A 51 8.03 -6.74 16.70
N TRP A 52 9.32 -6.41 16.88
CA TRP A 52 10.31 -6.56 15.83
C TRP A 52 10.59 -8.02 15.49
N ALA A 53 10.75 -8.88 16.50
CA ALA A 53 10.98 -10.29 16.32
C ALA A 53 9.81 -11.00 15.59
N PHE A 54 8.58 -10.59 15.91
CA PHE A 54 7.40 -11.01 15.16
C PHE A 54 7.49 -10.59 13.69
N LEU A 55 7.88 -9.34 13.41
CA LEU A 55 7.99 -8.83 12.04
C LEU A 55 9.11 -9.50 11.25
N CYS A 56 10.30 -9.72 11.84
CA CYS A 56 11.38 -10.47 11.21
C CYS A 56 10.93 -11.88 10.87
N THR A 57 10.25 -12.57 11.79
CA THR A 57 9.70 -13.91 11.53
C THR A 57 8.65 -13.89 10.42
N TYR A 58 7.78 -12.88 10.41
CA TYR A 58 6.78 -12.70 9.36
C TYR A 58 7.41 -12.39 7.99
N PHE A 59 8.45 -11.55 7.92
CA PHE A 59 9.12 -11.23 6.65
C PHE A 59 9.94 -12.40 6.10
N SER A 60 10.46 -13.25 6.98
CA SER A 60 11.13 -14.50 6.61
C SER A 60 10.16 -15.63 6.29
N SER A 61 8.84 -15.47 6.46
CA SER A 61 7.91 -16.56 6.18
C SER A 61 7.76 -16.78 4.68
N GLU A 62 7.67 -18.05 4.29
CA GLU A 62 7.51 -18.46 2.89
C GLU A 62 6.27 -17.84 2.26
N ASP A 63 5.13 -17.89 2.97
CA ASP A 63 3.86 -17.28 2.53
C ASP A 63 4.03 -15.79 2.17
N PHE A 64 4.75 -15.04 3.01
CA PHE A 64 4.98 -13.62 2.75
C PHE A 64 5.90 -13.42 1.54
N GLN A 65 6.99 -14.20 1.45
CA GLN A 65 7.96 -14.10 0.37
C GLN A 65 7.33 -14.40 -0.99
N ILE A 66 6.54 -15.46 -1.10
CA ILE A 66 5.82 -15.83 -2.33
C ILE A 66 4.94 -14.67 -2.81
N VAL A 67 4.15 -14.08 -1.91
CA VAL A 67 3.26 -12.97 -2.25
C VAL A 67 4.04 -11.71 -2.60
N SER A 68 5.10 -11.41 -1.84
CA SER A 68 5.95 -10.25 -2.04
C SER A 68 6.67 -10.30 -3.40
N GLU A 69 7.24 -11.45 -3.76
CA GLU A 69 7.92 -11.66 -5.04
C GLU A 69 6.94 -11.53 -6.20
N LYS A 70 5.79 -12.21 -6.13
CA LYS A 70 4.73 -12.08 -7.14
C LYS A 70 4.30 -10.63 -7.35
N ASN A 71 4.13 -9.87 -6.26
CA ASN A 71 3.76 -8.46 -6.34
C ASN A 71 4.87 -7.59 -6.93
N SER A 72 6.14 -7.90 -6.63
CA SER A 72 7.31 -7.24 -7.22
C SER A 72 7.37 -7.44 -8.74
N ILE A 73 7.17 -8.69 -9.18
CA ILE A 73 7.11 -9.06 -10.61
C ILE A 73 5.92 -8.36 -11.29
N ASN A 74 4.72 -8.41 -10.70
CA ASN A 74 3.56 -7.70 -11.24
C ASN A 74 3.82 -6.20 -11.37
N ARG A 75 4.55 -5.61 -10.42
CA ARG A 75 4.90 -4.19 -10.46
C ARG A 75 5.93 -3.88 -11.53
N SER A 76 6.89 -4.76 -11.81
CA SER A 76 7.88 -4.57 -12.89
C SER A 76 7.24 -4.66 -14.27
N HIS A 77 6.14 -5.40 -14.43
CA HIS A 77 5.36 -5.47 -15.68
C HIS A 77 4.42 -4.27 -15.90
N LEU A 78 4.24 -3.39 -14.92
CA LEU A 78 3.35 -2.24 -15.03
C LEU A 78 3.95 -1.16 -15.95
N LYS A 79 3.58 -1.18 -17.23
CA LYS A 79 4.09 -0.24 -18.25
C LYS A 79 3.50 1.17 -18.17
N TYR A 80 2.24 1.28 -17.73
CA TYR A 80 1.51 2.55 -17.73
C TYR A 80 0.85 2.82 -16.39
N HIS A 81 1.06 4.03 -15.87
CA HIS A 81 0.32 4.51 -14.71
C HIS A 81 -0.99 5.15 -15.18
N HIS A 82 -2.11 4.58 -14.75
CA HIS A 82 -3.43 5.15 -14.99
C HIS A 82 -3.55 6.53 -14.32
N LYS A 83 -3.95 7.56 -15.08
CA LYS A 83 -4.10 8.95 -14.60
C LYS A 83 -5.55 9.38 -14.38
N ALA A 84 -6.56 8.61 -14.78
CA ALA A 84 -7.97 9.04 -14.68
C ALA A 84 -8.54 9.00 -13.24
N GLY A 85 -7.69 8.77 -12.24
CA GLY A 85 -8.09 8.72 -10.84
C GLY A 85 -9.06 7.57 -10.55
N SER A 86 -9.97 7.78 -9.59
CA SER A 86 -10.96 6.78 -9.16
C SER A 86 -12.25 6.78 -9.99
N LYS A 87 -12.37 7.65 -10.99
CA LYS A 87 -13.56 7.69 -11.86
C LYS A 87 -13.39 6.65 -12.97
N SER A 88 -14.47 5.92 -13.26
CA SER A 88 -14.50 5.01 -14.39
C SER A 88 -14.46 5.77 -15.72
N PHE A 89 -14.10 5.06 -16.80
CA PHE A 89 -14.16 5.61 -18.16
C PHE A 89 -15.57 6.08 -18.53
N MET A 90 -16.60 5.27 -18.20
CA MET A 90 -18.01 5.64 -18.42
C MET A 90 -18.39 6.93 -17.67
N SER A 91 -17.98 7.07 -16.41
CA SER A 91 -18.24 8.29 -15.63
C SER A 91 -17.56 9.52 -16.23
N HIS A 92 -16.37 9.37 -16.83
CA HIS A 92 -15.74 10.44 -17.59
C HIS A 92 -16.53 10.80 -18.85
N GLN A 93 -17.03 9.81 -19.60
CA GLN A 93 -17.84 10.05 -20.79
C GLN A 93 -19.15 10.77 -20.45
N GLU A 94 -19.88 10.31 -19.43
CA GLU A 94 -21.11 10.95 -18.95
C GLU A 94 -20.86 12.40 -18.52
N GLN A 95 -19.74 12.66 -17.82
CA GLN A 95 -19.40 14.00 -17.39
C GLN A 95 -19.04 14.92 -18.57
N ILE A 96 -18.30 14.42 -19.57
CA ILE A 96 -18.00 15.17 -20.80
C ILE A 96 -19.30 15.51 -21.54
N VAL A 97 -20.20 14.53 -21.68
CA VAL A 97 -21.50 14.72 -22.32
C VAL A 97 -22.33 15.76 -21.57
N SER A 98 -22.42 15.66 -20.24
CA SER A 98 -23.12 16.63 -19.39
C SER A 98 -22.57 18.05 -19.55
N TYR A 99 -21.24 18.22 -19.56
CA TYR A 99 -20.64 19.54 -19.78
C TYR A 99 -20.97 20.12 -21.15
N LEU A 100 -20.91 19.31 -22.20
CA LEU A 100 -21.25 19.75 -23.57
C LEU A 100 -22.72 20.19 -23.66
N TYR A 101 -23.65 19.44 -23.07
CA TYR A 101 -25.06 19.83 -23.05
C TYR A 101 -25.32 21.13 -22.27
N SER A 102 -24.57 21.38 -21.19
CA SER A 102 -24.66 22.63 -20.41
C SER A 102 -24.00 23.84 -21.07
N PHE A 103 -23.19 23.64 -22.10
CA PHE A 103 -22.55 24.71 -22.86
C PHE A 103 -23.31 25.08 -24.13
N ILE A 104 -24.16 24.17 -24.62
CA ILE A 104 -24.93 24.32 -25.87
C ILE A 104 -26.36 24.83 -25.60
N ASN A 105 -26.87 24.70 -24.37
CA ASN A 105 -28.13 25.31 -23.91
C ASN A 105 -27.86 26.42 -22.91
#